data_AF-F4B7Z2-F1
#
_entry.id   AF-F4B7Z2-F1
#
_cell.length_a   1.000
_cell.length_b   1.000
_cell.length_c   1.000
_cell.angle_alpha   90.00
_cell.angle_beta   90.00
_cell.angle_gamma   90.00
#
_symmetry.space_group_name_H-M   'P 1'
#
loop_
_entity.id
_entity.type
_entity.pdbx_description
1 polymer ?
#
loop_
_entity_poly.entity_id
_entity_poly.type
_entity_poly.pdbx_seq_one_letter_code
_entity_poly.pdbx_strand_id
1 'polypeptide(L)'
;MVRFGFAKYTEKPRGIVLNPLSEEVISIDDVEIVNKYGLSVIDSSWNKSDAKFYARFMSRFSRRLPLLFAGNPINYAKPYKLSSLEAVSASLYILNFIDISLKLLSLYKWGKTFYDLNKELLESYRGKHKDEIIEIEKSFLKEEPQQ
;
A
#
# COMPACT_ATOMS: atom_id res chain seq x y z
N MET A 1 -4.89 -3.32 -13.31
CA MET A 1 -5.66 -4.25 -12.44
C MET A 1 -7.02 -4.61 -13.03
N VAL A 2 -7.90 -3.65 -13.36
CA VAL A 2 -9.24 -3.95 -13.94
C VAL A 2 -9.17 -4.81 -15.21
N ARG A 3 -8.32 -4.42 -16.19
CA ARG A 3 -8.08 -5.20 -17.42
C ARG A 3 -7.71 -6.67 -17.17
N PHE A 4 -7.07 -6.96 -16.05
CA PHE A 4 -6.58 -8.30 -15.71
C PHE A 4 -7.50 -9.04 -14.72
N GLY A 5 -8.70 -8.50 -14.43
CA GLY A 5 -9.68 -9.15 -13.56
C GLY A 5 -9.42 -9.05 -12.05
N PHE A 6 -8.39 -8.30 -11.62
CA PHE A 6 -8.04 -8.15 -10.20
C PHE A 6 -8.82 -7.04 -9.47
N ALA A 7 -9.48 -6.16 -10.21
CA ALA A 7 -10.21 -5.03 -9.64
C ALA A 7 -11.44 -4.70 -10.48
N LYS A 8 -12.37 -3.95 -9.88
CA LYS A 8 -13.52 -3.36 -10.56
C LYS A 8 -13.60 -1.88 -10.24
N TYR A 9 -14.09 -1.08 -11.19
CA TYR A 9 -14.39 0.33 -10.92
C TYR A 9 -15.53 0.46 -9.91
N THR A 10 -15.48 1.49 -9.08
CA THR A 10 -16.55 1.86 -8.15
C THR A 10 -16.54 3.37 -7.94
N GLU A 11 -17.72 3.97 -7.79
CA GLU A 11 -17.88 5.38 -7.41
C GLU A 11 -17.79 5.57 -5.89
N LYS A 12 -18.05 4.49 -5.13
CA LYS A 12 -18.04 4.49 -3.67
C LYS A 12 -17.01 3.46 -3.17
N PRO A 13 -15.92 3.89 -2.53
CA PRO A 13 -14.98 2.98 -1.90
C PRO A 13 -15.68 2.06 -0.89
N ARG A 14 -15.23 0.81 -0.79
CA ARG A 14 -15.72 -0.20 0.16
C ARG A 14 -14.54 -0.87 0.86
N GLY A 15 -14.81 -1.42 2.04
CA GLY A 15 -13.80 -2.09 2.85
C GLY A 15 -12.68 -1.15 3.26
N ILE A 16 -11.45 -1.65 3.25
CA ILE A 16 -10.27 -0.83 3.58
C ILE A 16 -9.97 0.13 2.42
N VAL A 17 -9.89 1.42 2.73
CA VAL A 17 -9.58 2.46 1.75
C VAL A 17 -8.13 2.89 1.89
N LEU A 18 -7.30 2.59 0.89
CA LEU A 18 -5.92 3.03 0.88
C LEU A 18 -5.86 4.54 0.69
N ASN A 19 -5.48 5.24 1.75
CA ASN A 19 -5.47 6.69 1.81
C ASN A 19 -4.21 7.17 2.56
N PRO A 20 -3.30 7.91 1.90
CA PRO A 20 -2.05 8.37 2.52
C PRO A 20 -2.27 9.38 3.66
N LEU A 21 -3.47 9.95 3.80
CA LEU A 21 -3.80 10.88 4.89
C LEU A 21 -4.29 10.17 6.16
N SER A 22 -4.48 8.85 6.14
CA SER A 22 -4.93 8.13 7.33
C SER A 22 -3.84 8.09 8.40
N GLU A 23 -4.23 8.29 9.65
CA GLU A 23 -3.35 8.06 10.81
C GLU A 23 -3.17 6.55 11.09
N GLU A 24 -4.16 5.75 10.69
CA GLU A 24 -4.15 4.30 10.85
C GLU A 24 -3.32 3.63 9.76
N VAL A 25 -2.30 2.85 10.14
CA VAL A 25 -1.53 2.03 9.21
C VAL A 25 -2.23 0.69 8.97
N ILE A 26 -2.17 0.19 7.73
CA ILE A 26 -2.71 -1.13 7.41
C ILE A 26 -1.93 -2.21 8.17
N SER A 27 -2.64 -3.20 8.72
CA SER A 27 -2.03 -4.27 9.52
C SER A 27 -2.87 -5.54 9.46
N ILE A 28 -2.41 -6.63 10.09
CA ILE A 28 -3.16 -7.90 10.13
C ILE A 28 -4.57 -7.77 10.73
N ASP A 29 -4.80 -6.73 11.53
CA ASP A 29 -6.11 -6.40 12.13
C ASP A 29 -7.19 -6.11 11.08
N ASP A 30 -6.79 -5.78 9.85
CA ASP A 30 -7.71 -5.43 8.77
C ASP A 30 -8.17 -6.64 7.94
N VAL A 31 -7.65 -7.84 8.17
CA VAL A 31 -7.92 -9.05 7.36
C VAL A 31 -9.41 -9.38 7.30
N GLU A 32 -10.15 -9.28 8.40
CA GLU A 32 -11.60 -9.57 8.41
C GLU A 32 -12.36 -8.62 7.48
N ILE A 33 -12.03 -7.33 7.53
CA ILE A 33 -12.65 -6.29 6.70
C ILE A 33 -12.29 -6.52 5.23
N VAL A 34 -11.04 -6.86 4.92
CA VAL A 34 -10.58 -7.14 3.56
C VAL A 34 -11.26 -8.38 2.99
N ASN A 35 -11.37 -9.46 3.77
CA ASN A 35 -12.08 -10.66 3.32
C ASN A 35 -13.57 -10.40 3.06
N LYS A 36 -14.22 -9.58 3.90
CA LYS A 36 -15.66 -9.32 3.81
C LYS A 36 -16.03 -8.27 2.75
N TYR A 37 -15.22 -7.22 2.62
CA TYR A 37 -15.57 -6.03 1.83
C TYR A 37 -14.52 -5.62 0.79
N GLY A 38 -13.33 -6.20 0.84
CA GLY A 38 -12.23 -5.93 -0.09
C GLY A 38 -11.36 -4.72 0.28
N LEU A 39 -10.47 -4.39 -0.65
CA LEU A 39 -9.61 -3.21 -0.65
C LEU A 39 -10.07 -2.24 -1.73
N SER A 40 -10.07 -0.95 -1.41
CA SER A 40 -10.28 0.15 -2.34
C SER A 40 -9.01 0.98 -2.46
N VAL A 41 -8.58 1.21 -3.69
CA VAL A 41 -7.46 2.11 -4.01
C VAL A 41 -7.99 3.27 -4.84
N ILE A 42 -7.51 4.47 -4.53
CA ILE A 42 -7.83 5.67 -5.29
C ILE A 42 -6.79 5.75 -6.42
N ASP A 43 -7.25 5.58 -7.67
CA ASP A 43 -6.38 5.64 -8.85
C ASP A 43 -6.26 7.09 -9.32
N SER A 44 -5.17 7.75 -8.90
CA SER A 44 -4.91 9.13 -9.23
C SER A 44 -3.41 9.39 -9.39
N SER A 45 -3.05 10.33 -10.28
CA SER A 45 -1.65 10.72 -10.43
C SER A 45 -1.22 11.60 -9.26
N TRP A 46 -0.02 11.38 -8.73
CA TRP A 46 0.56 12.21 -7.67
C TRP A 46 0.61 13.71 -8.01
N ASN A 47 0.67 14.09 -9.29
CA ASN A 47 0.69 15.50 -9.73
C ASN A 47 -0.68 16.19 -9.67
N LYS A 48 -1.77 15.43 -9.56
CA LYS A 48 -3.15 15.93 -9.58
C LYS A 48 -3.92 15.67 -8.29
N SER A 49 -3.26 15.06 -7.31
CA SER A 49 -3.88 14.58 -6.08
C SER A 49 -3.20 15.29 -4.91
N ASP A 50 -3.92 16.23 -4.31
CA ASP A 50 -3.49 16.93 -3.11
C ASP A 50 -4.20 16.37 -1.87
N ALA A 51 -3.91 16.92 -0.69
CA ALA A 51 -4.57 16.50 0.54
C ALA A 51 -6.10 16.68 0.48
N LYS A 52 -6.60 17.74 -0.18
CA LYS A 52 -8.05 17.96 -0.32
C LYS A 52 -8.72 16.88 -1.15
N PHE A 53 -8.06 16.40 -2.21
CA PHE A 53 -8.54 15.29 -3.03
C PHE A 53 -8.69 14.01 -2.20
N TYR A 54 -7.65 13.63 -1.46
CA TYR A 54 -7.68 12.41 -0.64
C TYR A 54 -8.64 12.52 0.56
N ALA A 55 -8.83 13.72 1.13
CA ALA A 55 -9.76 13.95 2.23
C ALA A 55 -11.21 13.58 1.87
N ARG A 56 -11.61 13.71 0.59
CA ARG A 56 -12.95 13.33 0.11
C ARG A 56 -13.26 11.84 0.24
N PHE A 57 -12.24 11.00 0.38
CA PHE A 57 -12.36 9.55 0.46
C PHE A 57 -11.98 9.01 1.85
N MET A 58 -11.80 9.88 2.83
CA MET A 58 -11.53 9.48 4.21
C MET A 58 -12.74 8.78 4.83
N SER A 59 -12.46 7.73 5.61
CA SER A 59 -13.45 6.98 6.37
C SER A 59 -12.79 6.33 7.59
N ARG A 60 -13.57 5.75 8.50
CA ARG A 60 -13.03 4.96 9.63
C ARG A 60 -12.19 3.74 9.21
N PHE A 61 -12.36 3.27 7.96
CA PHE A 61 -11.64 2.15 7.38
C PHE A 61 -10.49 2.60 6.47
N SER A 62 -10.16 3.90 6.47
CA SER A 62 -9.00 4.40 5.76
C SER A 62 -7.72 3.91 6.41
N ARG A 63 -6.77 3.47 5.59
CA ARG A 63 -5.44 3.03 6.03
C ARG A 63 -4.36 3.66 5.15
N ARG A 64 -3.29 4.13 5.77
CA ARG A 64 -2.04 4.44 5.06
C ARG A 64 -1.19 3.17 4.98
N LEU A 65 -0.25 3.16 4.06
CA LEU A 65 0.83 2.17 4.04
C LEU A 65 1.99 2.65 4.92
N PRO A 66 2.77 1.72 5.50
CA PRO A 66 4.04 2.08 6.12
C PRO A 66 5.08 2.47 5.06
N LEU A 67 6.24 2.97 5.51
CA LEU A 67 7.38 3.30 4.65
C LEU A 67 7.71 2.15 3.70
N LEU A 68 7.62 2.47 2.41
CA LEU A 68 8.01 1.65 1.28
C LEU A 68 8.48 2.57 0.16
N PHE A 69 9.35 2.06 -0.70
CA PHE A 69 9.95 2.77 -1.82
C PHE A 69 9.34 2.31 -3.15
N ALA A 70 9.07 3.24 -4.04
CA ALA A 70 8.52 2.90 -5.35
C ALA A 70 9.54 2.13 -6.20
N GLY A 71 9.11 1.02 -6.81
CA GLY A 71 9.86 0.30 -7.84
C GLY A 71 9.45 0.70 -9.27
N ASN A 72 8.35 1.45 -9.42
CA ASN A 72 7.92 1.95 -10.72
C ASN A 72 8.93 2.96 -11.32
N PRO A 73 9.06 3.03 -12.67
CA PRO A 73 10.07 3.88 -13.32
C PRO A 73 9.92 5.39 -13.08
N ILE A 74 8.72 5.86 -12.72
CA ILE A 74 8.43 7.30 -12.58
C ILE A 74 8.94 7.83 -11.24
N ASN A 75 8.79 7.03 -10.18
CA ASN A 75 9.10 7.41 -8.81
C ASN A 75 10.12 6.47 -8.16
N TYR A 76 10.99 5.84 -8.96
CA TYR A 76 11.93 4.84 -8.48
C TYR A 76 12.69 5.30 -7.22
N ALA A 77 12.72 4.44 -6.21
CA ALA A 77 13.32 4.67 -4.90
C ALA A 77 12.78 5.88 -4.10
N LYS A 78 11.69 6.53 -4.54
CA LYS A 78 11.06 7.60 -3.75
C LYS A 78 10.16 6.98 -2.67
N PRO A 79 10.29 7.39 -1.39
CA PRO A 79 9.46 6.88 -0.32
C PRO A 79 8.00 7.33 -0.49
N TYR A 80 7.06 6.47 -0.13
CA TYR A 80 5.60 6.69 -0.15
C TYR A 80 4.98 6.98 -1.53
N LYS A 81 5.77 7.13 -2.61
CA LYS A 81 5.30 7.47 -3.97
C LYS A 81 4.93 6.23 -4.80
N LEU A 82 4.21 5.32 -4.16
CA LEU A 82 3.74 4.07 -4.75
C LEU A 82 2.71 4.34 -5.86
N SER A 83 2.69 3.49 -6.88
CA SER A 83 1.57 3.36 -7.80
C SER A 83 0.40 2.62 -7.13
N SER A 84 -0.81 2.72 -7.69
CA SER A 84 -1.96 1.98 -7.16
C SER A 84 -1.76 0.47 -7.14
N LEU A 85 -0.96 -0.07 -8.08
CA LEU A 85 -0.62 -1.49 -8.11
C LEU A 85 0.33 -1.88 -6.97
N GLU A 86 1.38 -1.08 -6.74
CA GLU A 86 2.31 -1.30 -5.62
C GLU A 86 1.61 -1.14 -4.28
N ALA A 87 0.72 -0.15 -4.15
CA ALA A 87 -0.05 0.06 -2.93
C ALA A 87 -0.93 -1.15 -2.60
N VAL A 88 -1.71 -1.64 -3.56
CA VAL A 88 -2.55 -2.84 -3.37
C VAL A 88 -1.70 -4.08 -3.10
N SER A 89 -0.60 -4.27 -3.83
CA SER A 89 0.31 -5.40 -3.61
C SER A 89 0.94 -5.37 -2.22
N ALA A 90 1.43 -4.21 -1.76
CA ALA A 90 2.00 -4.03 -0.44
C ALA A 90 0.97 -4.33 0.66
N SER A 91 -0.25 -3.80 0.53
CA SER A 91 -1.35 -4.09 1.44
C SER A 91 -1.62 -5.58 1.56
N LEU A 92 -1.72 -6.29 0.43
CA LEU A 92 -1.92 -7.73 0.43
C LEU A 92 -0.74 -8.48 1.05
N TYR A 93 0.49 -8.02 0.85
CA TYR A 93 1.68 -8.64 1.44
C TYR A 93 1.67 -8.51 2.98
N ILE A 94 1.41 -7.29 3.48
CA ILE A 94 1.32 -6.99 4.91
C ILE A 94 0.22 -7.83 5.58
N LEU A 95 -0.91 -7.99 4.89
CA LEU A 95 -2.04 -8.82 5.32
C LEU A 95 -1.82 -10.33 5.14
N ASN A 96 -0.62 -10.77 4.77
CA ASN A 96 -0.23 -12.17 4.57
C ASN A 96 -0.87 -12.87 3.34
N PHE A 97 -1.44 -12.12 2.39
CA PHE A 97 -1.93 -12.61 1.09
C PHE A 97 -0.83 -12.63 0.02
N ILE A 98 0.26 -13.34 0.28
CA ILE A 98 1.51 -13.27 -0.50
C ILE A 98 1.32 -13.67 -1.97
N ASP A 99 0.61 -14.77 -2.22
CA ASP A 99 0.41 -15.28 -3.59
C ASP A 99 -0.31 -14.26 -4.48
N ILE A 100 -1.32 -13.57 -3.93
CA ILE A 100 -2.08 -12.55 -4.67
C ILE A 100 -1.22 -11.31 -4.87
N SER A 101 -0.44 -10.91 -3.85
CA SER A 101 0.49 -9.80 -3.95
C SER A 101 1.53 -10.00 -5.06
N LEU A 102 2.19 -11.15 -5.10
CA LEU A 102 3.21 -11.46 -6.11
C LEU A 102 2.61 -11.61 -7.51
N LYS A 103 1.39 -12.19 -7.63
CA LYS A 103 0.65 -12.23 -8.90
C LYS A 103 0.37 -10.83 -9.44
N LEU A 104 -0.02 -9.88 -8.59
CA LEU A 104 -0.22 -8.49 -9.02
C LEU A 104 1.06 -7.84 -9.53
N LEU A 105 2.18 -8.03 -8.81
CA LEU A 105 3.47 -7.49 -9.25
C LEU A 105 3.93 -8.08 -10.59
N SER A 106 3.62 -9.36 -10.85
CA SER A 106 3.97 -10.00 -12.13
C SER A 106 3.28 -9.40 -13.36
N LEU A 107 2.23 -8.58 -13.18
CA LEU A 107 1.54 -7.91 -14.29
C LEU A 107 2.43 -6.91 -15.04
N TYR A 108 3.50 -6.42 -14.40
CA TYR A 108 4.42 -5.45 -14.99
C TYR A 108 5.87 -5.87 -14.73
N LYS A 109 6.74 -5.66 -15.72
CA LYS A 109 8.17 -6.03 -15.63
C LYS A 109 8.88 -5.42 -14.41
N TRP A 110 8.54 -4.17 -14.07
CA TRP A 110 9.10 -3.45 -12.93
C TRP A 110 8.52 -3.88 -11.57
N GLY A 111 7.49 -4.74 -11.54
CA GLY A 111 6.92 -5.20 -10.28
C GLY A 111 7.91 -6.02 -9.44
N LYS A 112 8.82 -6.77 -10.09
CA LYS A 112 9.92 -7.45 -9.39
C LYS A 112 10.86 -6.43 -8.72
N THR A 113 11.13 -5.30 -9.37
CA THR A 113 11.94 -4.22 -8.81
C THR A 113 11.34 -3.69 -7.51
N PHE A 114 10.02 -3.47 -7.46
CA PHE A 114 9.34 -3.06 -6.23
C PHE A 114 9.51 -4.10 -5.10
N TYR A 115 9.31 -5.38 -5.41
CA TYR A 115 9.50 -6.44 -4.41
C TYR A 115 10.94 -6.51 -3.91
N ASP A 116 11.91 -6.58 -4.81
CA ASP A 116 13.33 -6.70 -4.45
C ASP A 116 13.79 -5.50 -3.60
N LEU A 117 13.38 -4.29 -3.98
CA LEU A 117 13.72 -3.04 -3.28
C LEU A 117 13.16 -3.00 -1.85
N ASN A 118 12.00 -3.61 -1.61
CA ASN A 118 11.30 -3.54 -0.34
C ASN A 118 11.26 -4.86 0.40
N LYS A 119 12.02 -5.88 -0.02
CA LYS A 119 11.86 -7.25 0.48
C LYS A 119 11.99 -7.31 2.00
N GLU A 120 13.00 -6.65 2.56
CA GLU A 120 13.24 -6.61 4.00
C GLU A 120 12.08 -5.92 4.75
N LEU A 121 11.65 -4.75 4.28
CA LEU A 121 10.51 -4.01 4.83
C LEU A 121 9.22 -4.85 4.77
N LEU A 122 8.91 -5.43 3.61
CA LEU A 122 7.70 -6.24 3.40
C LEU A 122 7.68 -7.48 4.31
N GLU A 123 8.80 -8.18 4.47
CA GLU A 123 8.89 -9.30 5.42
C GLU A 123 8.78 -8.83 6.87
N SER A 124 9.35 -7.68 7.22
CA SER A 124 9.26 -7.14 8.59
C SER A 124 7.83 -6.75 8.99
N TYR A 125 7.02 -6.24 8.05
CA TYR A 125 5.63 -5.84 8.31
C TYR A 125 4.62 -7.00 8.19
N ARG A 126 4.99 -8.10 7.54
CA ARG A 126 4.07 -9.18 7.20
C ARG A 126 3.43 -9.79 8.44
N GLY A 127 2.10 -9.80 8.49
CA GLY A 127 1.32 -10.42 9.56
C GLY A 127 1.45 -9.74 10.91
N LYS A 128 1.95 -8.50 10.94
CA LYS A 128 2.15 -7.73 12.16
C LYS A 128 0.92 -6.89 12.52
N HIS A 129 0.75 -6.65 13.82
CA HIS A 129 -0.24 -5.71 14.32
C HIS A 129 0.21 -4.28 14.10
N LYS A 130 -0.75 -3.34 14.17
CA LYS A 130 -0.53 -1.92 13.94
C LYS A 130 0.68 -1.36 14.70
N ASP A 131 0.78 -1.63 15.99
CA ASP A 131 1.82 -1.05 16.85
C ASP A 131 3.22 -1.54 16.47
N GLU A 132 3.37 -2.83 16.15
CA GLU A 132 4.62 -3.41 15.66
C GLU A 132 5.05 -2.78 14.33
N ILE A 133 4.12 -2.58 13.39
CA ILE A 133 4.41 -1.94 12.10
C ILE A 133 4.92 -0.51 12.31
N ILE A 134 4.32 0.24 13.22
CA ILE A 134 4.73 1.62 13.53
C ILE A 134 6.12 1.65 14.16
N GLU A 135 6.45 0.70 15.03
CA GLU A 135 7.78 0.61 15.65
C GLU A 135 8.86 0.27 14.62
N ILE A 136 8.59 -0.70 13.74
CA ILE A 136 9.49 -1.06 12.64
C ILE A 136 9.68 0.12 11.69
N GLU A 137 8.60 0.77 11.27
CA GLU A 137 8.67 1.95 10.39
C GLU A 137 9.56 3.06 11.01
N LYS A 138 9.45 3.28 12.32
CA LYS A 138 10.27 4.25 13.05
C LYS A 138 11.75 3.86 13.12
N SER A 139 12.10 2.58 13.18
CA SER A 139 13.52 2.18 13.21
C SER A 139 14.19 2.48 11.89
N PHE A 140 13.56 2.15 10.76
CA PHE A 140 14.07 2.46 9.42
C PHE A 140 14.22 3.97 9.17
N LEU A 141 13.27 4.78 9.63
CA LEU A 141 13.35 6.24 9.49
C LEU A 141 14.46 6.89 10.33
N LYS A 142 14.94 6.25 11.40
CA LYS A 142 16.07 6.73 12.22
C LYS A 142 17.42 6.35 11.64
N GLU A 143 17.47 5.26 10.87
CA GLU A 143 18.68 4.75 10.24
C GLU A 143 19.01 5.48 8.93
N GLU A 144 18.03 6.16 8.31
CA GLU A 144 18.32 7.08 7.21
C GLU A 144 18.94 8.39 7.76
N PRO A 145 20.20 8.72 7.42
CA PRO A 145 20.72 10.04 7.72
C PRO A 145 19.84 11.07 7.00
N GLN A 146 19.27 12.00 7.77
CA GLN A 146 18.60 13.18 7.23
C GLN A 146 19.61 13.92 6.34
N GLN A 147 19.47 13.73 5.03
CA GLN A 147 20.24 14.45 4.01
C GLN A 147 19.79 15.91 3.95
#